data_AF-M4RHD6-F1
#
_entry.id   AF-M4RHD6-F1
#
_cell.length_a   1.000
_cell.length_b   1.000
_cell.length_c   1.000
_cell.angle_alpha   90.00
_cell.angle_beta   90.00
_cell.angle_gamma   90.00
#
_symmetry.space_group_name_H-M   'P 1'
#
loop_
_entity.id
_entity.type
_entity.pdbx_description
1 polymer ?
#
loop_
_entity_poly.entity_id
_entity_poly.type
_entity_poly.pdbx_seq_one_letter_code
_entity_poly.pdbx_strand_id
1 'polypeptide(L)'
;MLADKVGRTESSRISEPRVVSIRPRSDETLAVDISYELNGETCSDEIILAPDGSRYAVFDNWKIIRPLLKQVSFSAPKGQDDYLVNDVKLNAEQAETTGHVVDDRTLTFTAYPGTYVVKADVGRYFNTSTVTIRANENTLLFDREIDVEPNADLEAAISKEMRSALNECATMKTLRSEACPFGFTPIYWSGEDPAISNISWSMDFYPTIDNVGIDGTYSTRYDGRVKRTFEAPDDFNKEIRRMWTGYETFSVEGKYTVDGDRVVVEMNTYGSYF
;
A
#
# COMPACT_ATOMS: atom_id res chain seq x y z
N MET A 1 5.42 20.57 -9.31
CA MET A 1 4.80 21.80 -8.75
C MET A 1 3.29 21.61 -8.70
N LEU A 2 2.66 21.84 -7.55
CA LEU A 2 1.22 21.56 -7.32
C LEU A 2 0.26 22.65 -7.83
N ALA A 3 0.78 23.78 -8.29
CA ALA A 3 0.03 25.04 -8.34
C ALA A 3 -1.21 25.10 -9.27
N ASP A 4 -1.19 24.45 -10.43
CA ASP A 4 -2.21 24.74 -11.46
C ASP A 4 -3.47 23.86 -11.41
N LYS A 5 -3.35 22.63 -10.89
CA LYS A 5 -4.47 21.68 -10.85
C LYS A 5 -5.13 21.56 -9.47
N VAL A 6 -4.33 21.62 -8.39
CA VAL A 6 -4.74 21.31 -7.01
C VAL A 6 -5.57 22.43 -6.36
N GLY A 7 -5.46 23.65 -6.88
CA GLY A 7 -6.07 24.81 -6.22
C GLY A 7 -7.56 25.03 -6.46
N ARG A 8 -8.34 24.15 -7.10
CA ARG A 8 -9.73 24.52 -7.50
C ARG A 8 -10.77 24.51 -6.37
N THR A 9 -10.44 24.01 -5.18
CA THR A 9 -11.31 24.03 -4.00
C THR A 9 -11.19 25.37 -3.25
N GLU A 10 -12.32 26.06 -3.04
CA GLU A 10 -12.35 27.46 -2.55
C GLU A 10 -11.78 27.67 -1.14
N SER A 11 -11.77 26.66 -0.26
CA SER A 11 -11.35 26.83 1.14
C SER A 11 -9.83 26.69 1.39
N SER A 12 -9.01 26.69 0.33
CA SER A 12 -7.61 26.23 0.40
C SER A 12 -6.58 27.24 -0.10
N ARG A 13 -7.00 28.42 -0.58
CA ARG A 13 -6.12 29.43 -1.21
C ARG A 13 -5.93 30.65 -0.31
N ILE A 14 -4.83 31.34 -0.56
CA ILE A 14 -4.62 32.69 -0.02
C ILE A 14 -5.75 33.63 -0.49
N SER A 15 -6.19 34.51 0.40
CA SER A 15 -7.11 35.61 0.11
C SER A 15 -6.53 36.94 0.60
N GLU A 16 -7.06 38.05 0.09
CA GLU A 16 -6.65 39.41 0.47
C GLU A 16 -5.11 39.66 0.50
N PRO A 17 -4.35 39.30 -0.55
CA PRO A 17 -2.92 39.56 -0.56
C PRO A 17 -2.64 41.07 -0.60
N ARG A 18 -1.73 41.54 0.26
CA ARG A 18 -1.32 42.94 0.41
C ARG A 18 0.19 43.03 0.48
N VAL A 19 0.77 43.99 -0.24
CA VAL A 19 2.16 44.37 -0.01
C VAL A 19 2.21 45.25 1.24
N VAL A 20 2.99 44.82 2.23
CA VAL A 20 3.16 45.52 3.51
C VAL A 20 4.33 46.49 3.41
N SER A 21 5.46 46.03 2.86
CA SER A 21 6.65 46.85 2.70
C SER A 21 7.50 46.36 1.53
N ILE A 22 8.31 47.28 0.99
CA ILE A 22 9.34 46.97 -0.01
C ILE A 22 10.66 47.51 0.53
N ARG A 23 11.67 46.66 0.62
CA ARG A 23 12.99 46.99 1.15
C ARG A 23 14.07 46.69 0.12
N PRO A 24 14.96 47.64 -0.20
CA PRO A 24 16.16 47.34 -0.97
C PRO A 24 17.11 46.45 -0.16
N ARG A 25 17.76 45.51 -0.84
CA ARG A 25 18.82 44.64 -0.31
C ARG A 25 20.17 45.05 -0.90
N SER A 26 21.25 44.55 -0.30
CA SER A 26 22.63 44.94 -0.66
C SER A 26 23.09 44.46 -2.04
N ASP A 27 22.33 43.57 -2.69
CA ASP A 27 22.63 42.88 -3.94
C ASP A 27 21.75 43.36 -5.11
N GLU A 28 21.27 44.59 -5.06
CA GLU A 28 20.33 45.18 -6.04
C GLU A 28 18.96 44.46 -6.13
N THR A 29 18.68 43.53 -5.21
CA THR A 29 17.37 42.87 -5.10
C THR A 29 16.42 43.65 -4.18
N LEU A 30 15.12 43.41 -4.32
CA LEU A 30 14.09 43.94 -3.43
C LEU A 30 13.46 42.80 -2.63
N ALA A 31 13.41 42.95 -1.31
CA ALA A 31 12.53 42.17 -0.46
C ALA A 31 11.15 42.82 -0.45
N VAL A 32 10.10 42.03 -0.71
CA VAL A 32 8.72 42.49 -0.64
C VAL A 32 8.01 41.66 0.42
N ASP A 33 7.61 42.32 1.51
CA ASP A 33 6.76 41.69 2.52
C ASP A 33 5.32 41.65 2.03
N ILE A 34 4.72 40.47 2.12
CA ILE A 34 3.35 40.21 1.73
C ILE A 34 2.59 39.71 2.95
N SER A 35 1.41 40.28 3.17
CA SER A 35 0.40 39.73 4.09
C SER A 35 -0.77 39.17 3.29
N TYR A 36 -1.37 38.09 3.76
CA TYR A 36 -2.54 37.47 3.16
C TYR A 36 -3.32 36.70 4.22
N GLU A 37 -4.58 36.41 3.94
CA GLU A 37 -5.44 35.57 4.76
C GLU A 37 -5.36 34.12 4.27
N LEU A 38 -5.23 33.17 5.20
CA LEU A 38 -5.32 31.73 4.93
C LEU A 38 -6.03 31.05 6.09
N ASN A 39 -7.10 30.28 5.81
CA ASN A 39 -7.92 29.62 6.82
C ASN A 39 -8.46 30.56 7.93
N GLY A 40 -8.65 31.85 7.62
CA GLY A 40 -9.12 32.86 8.58
C GLY A 40 -8.01 33.43 9.48
N GLU A 41 -6.75 33.14 9.18
CA GLU A 41 -5.59 33.71 9.86
C GLU A 41 -4.75 34.59 8.92
N THR A 42 -4.34 35.75 9.43
CA THR A 42 -3.40 36.63 8.74
C THR A 42 -1.99 36.03 8.78
N CYS A 43 -1.48 35.67 7.60
CA CYS A 43 -0.12 35.20 7.38
C CYS A 43 0.78 36.33 6.86
N SER A 44 2.08 36.22 7.09
CA SER A 44 3.10 37.12 6.56
C SER A 44 4.25 36.34 5.94
N ASP A 45 4.71 36.76 4.78
CA ASP A 45 5.82 36.15 4.04
C ASP A 45 6.64 37.18 3.27
N GLU A 46 7.77 36.74 2.70
CA GLU A 46 8.66 37.56 1.86
C GLU A 46 8.85 36.91 0.48
N ILE A 47 8.78 37.72 -0.58
CA ILE A 47 9.31 37.37 -1.90
C ILE A 47 10.53 38.24 -2.22
N ILE A 48 11.42 37.74 -3.09
CA ILE A 48 12.59 38.50 -3.55
C ILE A 48 12.47 38.76 -5.05
N LEU A 49 12.64 40.01 -5.43
CA LEU A 49 12.68 40.48 -6.81
C LEU A 49 14.10 40.85 -7.21
N ALA A 50 14.49 40.55 -8.45
CA ALA A 50 15.74 41.04 -9.05
C ALA A 50 15.45 41.90 -10.29
N PRO A 51 16.33 42.86 -10.62
CA PRO A 51 16.23 43.62 -11.86
C PRO A 51 16.24 42.69 -13.08
N ASP A 52 15.41 43.00 -14.07
CA ASP A 52 15.24 42.21 -15.29
C ASP A 52 15.12 43.13 -16.53
N GLY A 53 16.06 44.07 -16.62
CA GLY A 53 16.11 45.09 -17.67
C GLY A 53 15.17 46.26 -17.40
N SER A 54 14.90 47.05 -18.45
CA SER A 54 14.00 48.20 -18.38
C SER A 54 12.84 48.06 -19.37
N ARG A 55 11.65 48.40 -18.90
CA ARG A 55 10.45 48.51 -19.72
C ARG A 55 10.33 49.97 -20.18
N TYR A 56 10.25 50.18 -21.49
CA TYR A 56 10.16 51.51 -22.13
C TYR A 56 11.31 52.48 -21.75
N ALA A 57 12.49 51.95 -21.37
CA ALA A 57 13.68 52.72 -20.99
C ALA A 57 13.55 53.65 -19.75
N VAL A 58 12.40 53.64 -19.05
CA VAL A 58 12.15 54.50 -17.87
C VAL A 58 11.59 53.74 -16.67
N PHE A 59 11.11 52.51 -16.86
CA PHE A 59 10.63 51.67 -15.76
C PHE A 59 11.54 50.48 -15.57
N ASP A 60 11.96 50.24 -14.34
CA ASP A 60 12.66 49.00 -14.01
C ASP A 60 11.71 47.82 -14.19
N ASN A 61 12.16 46.80 -14.91
CA ASN A 61 11.47 45.53 -14.97
C ASN A 61 12.03 44.63 -13.86
N TRP A 62 11.17 43.86 -13.21
CA TRP A 62 11.53 43.04 -12.07
C TRP A 62 11.04 41.62 -12.29
N LYS A 63 11.86 40.64 -11.93
CA LYS A 63 11.48 39.22 -11.91
C LYS A 63 11.52 38.68 -10.49
N ILE A 64 10.59 37.79 -10.18
CA ILE A 64 10.59 37.06 -8.90
C ILE A 64 11.69 36.00 -8.95
N ILE A 65 12.70 36.14 -8.08
CA ILE A 65 13.80 35.17 -7.94
C ILE A 65 13.65 34.28 -6.70
N ARG A 66 12.91 34.74 -5.68
CA ARG A 66 12.41 33.89 -4.59
C ARG A 66 10.89 34.02 -4.55
N PRO A 67 10.16 33.04 -5.09
CA PRO A 67 8.71 33.06 -5.07
C PRO A 67 8.15 32.67 -3.70
N LEU A 68 6.85 32.92 -3.53
CA LEU A 68 6.07 32.50 -2.37
C LEU A 68 5.78 31.00 -2.43
N LEU A 69 6.81 30.17 -2.56
CA LEU A 69 6.67 28.72 -2.62
C LEU A 69 7.03 28.10 -1.28
N LYS A 70 6.21 27.14 -0.85
CA LYS A 70 6.31 26.37 0.38
C LYS A 70 6.53 24.90 0.07
N GLN A 71 7.05 24.18 1.06
CA GLN A 71 7.17 22.72 1.01
C GLN A 71 5.92 22.07 1.60
N VAL A 72 5.38 21.11 0.87
CA VAL A 72 4.30 20.23 1.30
C VAL A 72 4.91 18.84 1.40
N SER A 73 5.15 18.39 2.63
CA SER A 73 5.85 17.14 2.90
C SER A 73 5.01 16.21 3.76
N PHE A 74 5.03 14.93 3.42
CA PHE A 74 4.36 13.84 4.15
C PHE A 74 5.18 12.55 4.07
N SER A 75 5.00 11.68 5.06
CA SER A 75 5.52 10.32 5.05
C SER A 75 4.55 9.41 4.32
N ALA A 76 5.05 8.50 3.50
CA ALA A 76 4.21 7.57 2.78
C ALA A 76 4.85 6.18 2.63
N PRO A 77 4.02 5.12 2.53
CA PRO A 77 4.51 3.76 2.46
C PRO A 77 5.33 3.53 1.19
N LYS A 78 6.40 2.76 1.31
CA LYS A 78 7.18 2.33 0.17
C LYS A 78 6.35 1.40 -0.72
N GLY A 79 6.39 1.65 -2.04
CA GLY A 79 5.60 0.89 -3.02
C GLY A 79 4.27 1.54 -3.42
N GLN A 80 3.81 2.56 -2.68
CA GLN A 80 2.67 3.39 -3.10
C GLN A 80 3.18 4.62 -3.87
N ASP A 81 3.01 4.66 -5.20
CA ASP A 81 3.49 5.79 -6.02
C ASP A 81 2.42 6.83 -6.36
N ASP A 82 1.14 6.48 -6.30
CA ASP A 82 0.06 7.40 -6.69
C ASP A 82 -0.67 7.99 -5.48
N TYR A 83 -0.95 9.29 -5.53
CA TYR A 83 -1.58 10.06 -4.46
C TYR A 83 -2.64 11.01 -5.02
N LEU A 84 -3.62 11.34 -4.18
CA LEU A 84 -4.59 12.39 -4.44
C LEU A 84 -4.32 13.56 -3.49
N VAL A 85 -4.06 14.74 -4.06
CA VAL A 85 -3.91 15.99 -3.33
C VAL A 85 -5.00 16.95 -3.77
N ASN A 86 -5.94 17.27 -2.88
CA ASN A 86 -7.19 17.97 -3.21
C ASN A 86 -7.83 17.42 -4.51
N ASP A 87 -8.00 16.10 -4.57
CA ASP A 87 -8.56 15.34 -5.70
C ASP A 87 -7.76 15.38 -7.01
N VAL A 88 -6.53 15.89 -7.00
CA VAL A 88 -5.63 15.82 -8.13
C VAL A 88 -4.67 14.66 -7.96
N LYS A 89 -4.66 13.77 -8.95
CA LYS A 89 -3.71 12.67 -9.03
C LYS A 89 -2.30 13.18 -9.26
N LEU A 90 -1.39 12.69 -8.42
CA LEU A 90 0.04 12.94 -8.45
C LEU A 90 0.78 11.63 -8.32
N ASN A 91 2.00 11.61 -8.83
CA ASN A 91 2.91 10.49 -8.68
C ASN A 91 4.14 10.90 -7.85
N ALA A 92 4.68 9.97 -7.08
CA ALA A 92 5.87 10.16 -6.25
C ALA A 92 7.10 10.62 -7.04
N GLU A 93 7.22 10.27 -8.32
CA GLU A 93 8.29 10.77 -9.21
C GLU A 93 8.27 12.30 -9.38
N GLN A 94 7.14 12.95 -9.10
CA GLN A 94 6.99 14.40 -9.17
C GLN A 94 7.43 15.11 -7.88
N ALA A 95 7.82 14.35 -6.85
CA ALA A 95 8.27 14.85 -5.56
C ALA A 95 9.79 14.77 -5.42
N GLU A 96 10.36 15.66 -4.62
CA GLU A 96 11.70 15.46 -4.08
C GLU A 96 11.62 14.44 -2.94
N THR A 97 12.39 13.36 -3.02
CA THR A 97 12.49 12.39 -1.93
C THR A 97 13.61 12.80 -0.99
N THR A 98 13.25 13.24 0.22
CA THR A 98 14.17 13.93 1.14
C THR A 98 14.60 13.09 2.34
N GLY A 99 14.06 11.87 2.50
CA GLY A 99 14.38 10.97 3.60
C GLY A 99 13.85 9.55 3.37
N HIS A 100 14.55 8.58 3.95
CA HIS A 100 14.20 7.17 3.91
C HIS A 100 14.20 6.59 5.32
N VAL A 101 13.07 6.01 5.72
CA VAL A 101 13.00 5.00 6.78
C VAL A 101 12.84 3.65 6.05
N VAL A 102 13.07 2.51 6.72
CA VAL A 102 13.14 1.18 6.06
C VAL A 102 11.91 0.92 5.17
N ASP A 103 10.72 1.27 5.68
CA ASP A 103 9.43 1.00 5.05
C ASP A 103 8.70 2.25 4.53
N ASP A 104 9.24 3.46 4.79
CA ASP A 104 8.63 4.73 4.40
C ASP A 104 9.58 5.66 3.65
N ARG A 105 8.98 6.58 2.89
CA ARG A 105 9.71 7.69 2.28
C ARG A 105 9.02 9.01 2.56
N THR A 106 9.82 10.05 2.73
CA THR A 106 9.30 11.42 2.78
C THR A 106 9.21 11.99 1.38
N LEU A 107 7.98 12.28 0.94
CA LEU A 107 7.72 12.96 -0.32
C LEU A 107 7.55 14.45 -0.06
N THR A 108 8.32 15.29 -0.76
CA THR A 108 8.25 16.75 -0.66
C THR A 108 7.87 17.37 -2.00
N PHE A 109 6.77 18.11 -2.01
CA PHE A 109 6.30 18.88 -3.15
C PHE A 109 6.44 20.38 -2.89
N THR A 110 6.62 21.14 -3.97
CA THR A 110 6.58 22.61 -3.92
C THR A 110 5.22 23.14 -4.35
N ALA A 111 4.64 24.02 -3.54
CA ALA A 111 3.32 24.61 -3.77
C ALA A 111 3.20 26.03 -3.20
N TYR A 112 2.15 26.76 -3.56
CA TYR A 112 1.83 28.04 -2.90
C TYR A 112 1.29 27.81 -1.48
N PRO A 113 1.31 28.82 -0.59
CA PRO A 113 0.60 28.75 0.68
C PRO A 113 -0.84 28.31 0.49
N GLY A 114 -1.26 27.36 1.33
CA GLY A 114 -2.56 26.73 1.19
C GLY A 114 -2.74 25.54 2.12
N THR A 115 -3.94 24.98 2.04
CA THR A 115 -4.31 23.73 2.71
C THR A 115 -4.38 22.60 1.69
N TYR A 116 -3.67 21.51 1.97
CA TYR A 116 -3.53 20.35 1.09
C TYR A 116 -4.04 19.11 1.82
N VAL A 117 -5.13 18.55 1.34
CA VAL A 117 -5.66 17.27 1.81
C VAL A 117 -5.05 16.18 0.94
N VAL A 118 -4.27 15.31 1.56
CA VAL A 118 -3.48 14.26 0.91
C VAL A 118 -4.01 12.90 1.35
N LYS A 119 -4.19 11.99 0.39
CA LYS A 119 -4.43 10.56 0.63
C LYS A 119 -3.75 9.72 -0.45
N ALA A 120 -3.44 8.46 -0.16
CA ALA A 120 -2.98 7.56 -1.21
C ALA A 120 -4.10 7.30 -2.23
N ASP A 121 -3.76 7.20 -3.51
CA ASP A 121 -4.69 6.77 -4.56
C ASP A 121 -4.73 5.25 -4.59
N VAL A 122 -5.49 4.68 -3.65
CA VAL A 122 -5.63 3.23 -3.51
C VAL A 122 -6.94 2.75 -4.10
N GLY A 123 -6.91 1.56 -4.70
CA GLY A 123 -8.11 0.90 -5.22
C GLY A 123 -9.06 0.45 -4.10
N ARG A 124 -10.17 -0.18 -4.48
CA ARG A 124 -11.24 -0.61 -3.56
C ARG A 124 -10.82 -1.58 -2.44
N TYR A 125 -9.65 -2.19 -2.57
CA TYR A 125 -9.13 -3.25 -1.70
C TYR A 125 -8.31 -2.75 -0.50
N PHE A 126 -8.04 -1.45 -0.46
CA PHE A 126 -7.27 -0.85 0.62
C PHE A 126 -8.00 0.37 1.17
N ASN A 127 -7.85 0.58 2.47
CA ASN A 127 -8.18 1.83 3.13
C ASN A 127 -6.93 2.71 3.16
N THR A 128 -7.13 4.03 3.21
CA THR A 128 -6.03 4.96 3.39
C THR A 128 -6.43 6.07 4.35
N SER A 129 -5.49 6.51 5.19
CA SER A 129 -5.69 7.70 6.02
C SER A 129 -5.64 8.97 5.15
N THR A 130 -6.13 10.07 5.72
CA THR A 130 -6.12 11.38 5.05
C THR A 130 -5.38 12.36 5.94
N VAL A 131 -4.37 13.01 5.39
CA VAL A 131 -3.57 14.02 6.09
C VAL A 131 -3.92 15.40 5.54
N THR A 132 -4.10 16.36 6.43
CA THR A 132 -4.27 17.76 6.07
C THR A 132 -3.00 18.53 6.37
N ILE A 133 -2.38 19.09 5.34
CA ILE A 133 -1.13 19.84 5.42
C ILE A 133 -1.40 21.30 5.18
N ARG A 134 -1.04 22.14 6.14
CA ARG A 134 -1.07 23.61 5.99
C ARG A 134 0.36 24.08 5.75
N ALA A 135 0.62 24.60 4.55
CA ALA A 135 1.99 24.87 4.09
C ALA A 135 2.70 26.03 4.83
N ASN A 136 1.97 26.74 5.70
CA ASN A 136 2.48 27.82 6.54
C ASN A 136 2.73 27.40 8.00
N GLU A 137 2.28 26.20 8.37
CA GLU A 137 2.46 25.68 9.72
C GLU A 137 3.72 24.83 9.81
N ASN A 138 4.44 25.02 10.92
CA ASN A 138 5.60 24.20 11.26
C ASN A 138 5.13 22.95 12.03
N THR A 139 4.43 22.05 11.35
CA THR A 139 4.03 20.75 11.90
C THR A 139 5.16 19.73 11.70
N LEU A 140 5.34 18.84 12.66
CA LEU A 140 6.34 17.78 12.58
C LEU A 140 5.91 16.73 11.53
N LEU A 141 6.87 16.12 10.84
CA LEU A 141 6.59 15.19 9.73
C LEU A 141 5.87 13.90 10.17
N PHE A 142 6.06 13.47 11.42
CA PHE A 142 5.40 12.27 11.96
C PHE A 142 3.87 12.46 12.14
N ASP A 143 3.38 13.71 12.22
CA ASP A 143 1.95 13.99 12.24
C ASP A 143 1.34 13.98 10.82
N ARG A 144 2.14 13.67 9.80
CA ARG A 144 1.80 13.72 8.37
C ARG A 144 2.09 12.40 7.68
N GLU A 145 1.76 11.30 8.33
CA GLU A 145 1.91 9.95 7.81
C GLU A 145 0.64 9.47 7.10
N ILE A 146 0.82 8.91 5.90
CA ILE A 146 -0.26 8.29 5.14
C ILE A 146 -0.23 6.79 5.42
N ASP A 147 -1.29 6.29 6.04
CA ASP A 147 -1.47 4.88 6.30
C ASP A 147 -2.20 4.25 5.12
N VAL A 148 -1.82 3.01 4.80
CA VAL A 148 -2.53 2.16 3.85
C VAL A 148 -2.70 0.81 4.51
N GLU A 149 -3.93 0.30 4.52
CA GLU A 149 -4.26 -0.97 5.15
C GLU A 149 -5.15 -1.81 4.24
N PRO A 150 -4.94 -3.14 4.16
CA PRO A 150 -5.89 -4.06 3.54
C PRO A 150 -7.27 -3.93 4.19
N ASN A 151 -8.32 -4.10 3.40
CA ASN A 151 -9.68 -4.08 3.91
C ASN A 151 -10.40 -5.44 3.74
N ALA A 152 -11.62 -5.52 4.26
CA ALA A 152 -12.43 -6.74 4.22
C ALA A 152 -12.75 -7.22 2.79
N ASP A 153 -12.81 -6.31 1.81
CA ASP A 153 -13.05 -6.70 0.41
C ASP A 153 -11.84 -7.45 -0.16
N LEU A 154 -10.61 -7.08 0.26
CA LEU A 154 -9.39 -7.77 -0.14
C LEU A 154 -9.30 -9.15 0.51
N GLU A 155 -9.57 -9.24 1.82
CA GLU A 155 -9.64 -10.52 2.52
C GLU A 155 -10.65 -11.47 1.88
N ALA A 156 -11.83 -10.97 1.52
CA ALA A 156 -12.86 -11.75 0.84
C ALA A 156 -12.41 -12.24 -0.54
N ALA A 157 -11.73 -11.39 -1.31
CA ALA A 157 -11.19 -11.75 -2.62
C ALA A 157 -10.07 -12.80 -2.52
N ILE A 158 -9.12 -12.62 -1.60
CA ILE A 158 -8.05 -13.59 -1.32
C ILE A 158 -8.67 -14.92 -0.89
N SER A 159 -9.62 -14.90 0.06
CA SER A 159 -10.28 -16.12 0.54
C SER A 159 -10.97 -16.87 -0.61
N LYS A 160 -11.63 -16.17 -1.53
CA LYS A 160 -12.29 -16.77 -2.68
C LYS A 160 -11.30 -17.49 -3.60
N GLU A 161 -10.22 -16.82 -4.00
CA GLU A 161 -9.22 -17.41 -4.91
C GLU A 161 -8.47 -18.58 -4.23
N MET A 162 -8.10 -18.42 -2.96
CA MET A 162 -7.50 -19.49 -2.15
C MET A 162 -8.42 -20.72 -2.07
N ARG A 163 -9.71 -20.53 -1.80
CA ARG A 163 -10.69 -21.64 -1.77
C ARG A 163 -10.78 -22.36 -3.11
N SER A 164 -10.69 -21.65 -4.22
CA SER A 164 -10.66 -22.27 -5.56
C SER A 164 -9.44 -23.17 -5.72
N ALA A 165 -8.25 -22.66 -5.39
CA ALA A 165 -7.00 -23.42 -5.48
C ALA A 165 -6.97 -24.64 -4.53
N LEU A 166 -7.51 -24.50 -3.31
CA LEU A 166 -7.65 -25.61 -2.37
C LEU A 166 -8.61 -26.70 -2.87
N ASN A 167 -9.68 -26.31 -3.58
CA ASN A 167 -10.59 -27.27 -4.21
C ASN A 167 -9.92 -28.02 -5.34
N GLU A 168 -9.09 -27.36 -6.15
CA GLU A 168 -8.26 -28.03 -7.16
C GLU A 168 -7.32 -29.05 -6.51
N CYS A 169 -6.67 -28.67 -5.41
CA CYS A 169 -5.87 -29.59 -4.60
C CYS A 169 -6.67 -30.80 -4.09
N ALA A 170 -7.92 -30.62 -3.68
CA ALA A 170 -8.77 -31.71 -3.23
C ALA A 170 -9.15 -32.69 -4.36
N THR A 171 -8.88 -32.37 -5.64
CA THR A 171 -9.07 -33.30 -6.76
C THR A 171 -7.87 -34.26 -6.96
N MET A 172 -6.75 -34.02 -6.27
CA MET A 172 -5.53 -34.79 -6.46
C MET A 172 -5.74 -36.29 -6.19
N LYS A 173 -5.03 -37.13 -6.94
CA LYS A 173 -5.07 -38.60 -6.82
C LYS A 173 -3.81 -39.19 -6.20
N THR A 174 -2.92 -38.33 -5.71
CA THR A 174 -1.71 -38.69 -4.97
C THR A 174 -1.91 -38.39 -3.50
N LEU A 175 -1.11 -39.02 -2.63
CA LEU A 175 -1.10 -38.70 -1.21
C LEU A 175 -0.41 -37.36 -0.91
N ARG A 176 0.40 -36.87 -1.85
CA ARG A 176 1.14 -35.62 -1.71
C ARG A 176 1.32 -34.99 -3.09
N SER A 177 1.30 -33.66 -3.11
CA SER A 177 1.65 -32.85 -4.26
C SER A 177 2.43 -31.64 -3.75
N GLU A 178 3.54 -31.29 -4.41
CA GLU A 178 4.28 -30.06 -4.11
C GLU A 178 3.49 -28.79 -4.48
N ALA A 179 2.36 -28.93 -5.18
CA ALA A 179 1.46 -27.83 -5.50
C ALA A 179 0.38 -27.58 -4.42
N CYS A 180 0.32 -28.40 -3.37
CA CYS A 180 -0.75 -28.35 -2.39
C CYS A 180 -0.24 -28.17 -0.95
N PRO A 181 -0.93 -27.36 -0.12
CA PRO A 181 -0.50 -27.07 1.25
C PRO A 181 -0.80 -28.20 2.24
N PHE A 182 -1.39 -29.29 1.78
CA PHE A 182 -1.66 -30.49 2.56
C PHE A 182 -1.17 -31.74 1.82
N GLY A 183 -0.82 -32.75 2.60
CA GLY A 183 -0.38 -34.03 2.11
C GLY A 183 -0.24 -35.01 3.26
N PHE A 184 -0.11 -36.28 2.90
CA PHE A 184 0.07 -37.35 3.87
C PHE A 184 1.25 -38.22 3.45
N THR A 185 2.16 -38.47 4.39
CA THR A 185 3.23 -39.45 4.22
C THR A 185 2.93 -40.62 5.16
N PRO A 186 2.46 -41.76 4.63
CA PRO A 186 2.22 -42.92 5.46
C PRO A 186 3.52 -43.40 6.13
N ILE A 187 3.45 -43.79 7.40
CA ILE A 187 4.57 -44.44 8.11
C ILE A 187 4.20 -45.90 8.34
N TYR A 188 4.99 -46.82 7.80
CA TYR A 188 4.77 -48.26 7.96
C TYR A 188 5.94 -48.93 8.68
N TRP A 189 5.63 -49.79 9.65
CA TRP A 189 6.62 -50.47 10.49
C TRP A 189 7.44 -51.53 9.72
N SER A 190 6.95 -51.99 8.56
CA SER A 190 7.60 -53.02 7.75
C SER A 190 8.76 -52.52 6.88
N GLY A 191 8.96 -51.21 6.76
CA GLY A 191 10.02 -50.61 5.91
C GLY A 191 9.79 -50.76 4.39
N GLU A 192 8.65 -51.29 3.98
CA GLU A 192 8.21 -51.39 2.57
C GLU A 192 7.09 -50.38 2.31
N ASP A 193 7.15 -49.69 1.17
CA ASP A 193 6.04 -48.85 0.70
C ASP A 193 4.86 -49.75 0.31
N PRO A 194 3.69 -49.61 0.95
CA PRO A 194 2.57 -50.47 0.62
C PRO A 194 1.89 -50.04 -0.67
N ALA A 195 1.22 -51.00 -1.29
CA ALA A 195 0.39 -50.78 -2.46
C ALA A 195 -0.87 -49.98 -2.09
N ILE A 196 -0.77 -48.66 -2.12
CA ILE A 196 -1.86 -47.71 -1.88
C ILE A 196 -2.65 -47.46 -3.16
N SER A 197 -3.98 -47.47 -3.07
CA SER A 197 -4.91 -47.17 -4.18
C SER A 197 -6.09 -46.33 -3.71
N ASN A 198 -6.98 -45.95 -4.63
CA ASN A 198 -8.26 -45.30 -4.32
C ASN A 198 -8.14 -44.06 -3.43
N ILE A 199 -7.15 -43.22 -3.75
CA ILE A 199 -6.89 -41.97 -3.03
C ILE A 199 -7.96 -40.93 -3.38
N SER A 200 -8.55 -40.32 -2.36
CA SER A 200 -9.47 -39.19 -2.49
C SER A 200 -9.24 -38.19 -1.38
N TRP A 201 -9.42 -36.92 -1.74
CA TRP A 201 -9.40 -35.80 -0.83
C TRP A 201 -10.73 -35.05 -0.92
N SER A 202 -11.12 -34.40 0.17
CA SER A 202 -12.27 -33.51 0.17
C SER A 202 -12.07 -32.45 1.24
N MET A 203 -12.32 -31.19 0.87
CA MET A 203 -12.31 -30.07 1.81
C MET A 203 -13.39 -30.27 2.88
N ASP A 204 -13.00 -30.11 4.14
CA ASP A 204 -13.91 -30.14 5.29
C ASP A 204 -14.08 -28.73 5.87
N PHE A 205 -12.95 -28.07 6.17
CA PHE A 205 -12.91 -26.65 6.53
C PHE A 205 -11.84 -25.92 5.73
N TYR A 206 -12.18 -24.73 5.25
CA TYR A 206 -11.20 -23.82 4.67
C TYR A 206 -10.54 -23.02 5.78
N PRO A 207 -9.22 -22.77 5.71
CA PRO A 207 -8.55 -22.02 6.74
C PRO A 207 -9.01 -20.56 6.75
N THR A 208 -9.01 -19.95 7.94
CA THR A 208 -9.40 -18.56 8.15
C THR A 208 -8.21 -17.63 7.88
N ILE A 209 -8.41 -16.54 7.13
CA ILE A 209 -7.37 -15.50 6.95
C ILE A 209 -6.98 -14.95 8.32
N ASP A 210 -5.68 -14.87 8.60
CA ASP A 210 -5.14 -14.37 9.87
C ASP A 210 -4.43 -13.03 9.69
N ASN A 211 -3.67 -12.89 8.59
CA ASN A 211 -2.96 -11.67 8.26
C ASN A 211 -2.98 -11.41 6.75
N VAL A 212 -3.13 -10.14 6.38
CA VAL A 212 -2.91 -9.64 5.02
C VAL A 212 -1.97 -8.45 5.15
N GLY A 213 -0.81 -8.53 4.50
CA GLY A 213 0.21 -7.48 4.51
C GLY A 213 0.16 -6.62 3.25
N ILE A 214 0.39 -5.32 3.39
CA ILE A 214 0.48 -4.38 2.25
C ILE A 214 1.61 -4.71 1.28
N ASP A 215 2.58 -5.52 1.70
CA ASP A 215 3.68 -6.05 0.89
C ASP A 215 3.25 -7.16 -0.08
N GLY A 216 1.95 -7.48 -0.13
CA GLY A 216 1.40 -8.51 -1.01
C GLY A 216 1.50 -9.91 -0.41
N THR A 217 1.68 -10.05 0.90
CA THR A 217 1.69 -11.36 1.58
C THR A 217 0.39 -11.61 2.34
N TYR A 218 0.04 -12.88 2.52
CA TYR A 218 -1.06 -13.27 3.41
C TYR A 218 -0.75 -14.59 4.11
N SER A 219 -1.41 -14.80 5.24
CA SER A 219 -1.38 -16.06 5.97
C SER A 219 -2.76 -16.42 6.52
N THR A 220 -2.93 -17.70 6.82
CA THR A 220 -4.12 -18.23 7.46
C THR A 220 -3.78 -18.85 8.80
N ARG A 221 -4.81 -19.01 9.63
CA ARG A 221 -4.74 -19.83 10.83
C ARG A 221 -4.54 -21.29 10.47
N TYR A 222 -4.02 -22.06 11.43
CA TYR A 222 -3.88 -23.52 11.34
C TYR A 222 -5.21 -24.23 11.68
N ASP A 223 -6.28 -23.82 11.00
CA ASP A 223 -7.66 -24.32 11.20
C ASP A 223 -8.28 -24.90 9.91
N GLY A 224 -7.54 -24.87 8.80
CA GLY A 224 -7.90 -25.59 7.59
C GLY A 224 -7.92 -27.08 7.85
N ARG A 225 -8.89 -27.79 7.27
CA ARG A 225 -9.03 -29.24 7.43
C ARG A 225 -9.45 -29.90 6.14
N VAL A 226 -8.72 -30.93 5.76
CA VAL A 226 -9.05 -31.79 4.62
C VAL A 226 -9.25 -33.22 5.10
N LYS A 227 -10.28 -33.87 4.57
CA LYS A 227 -10.50 -35.30 4.75
C LYS A 227 -9.77 -36.06 3.65
N ARG A 228 -9.05 -37.10 4.04
CA ARG A 228 -8.34 -38.01 3.15
C ARG A 228 -8.92 -39.41 3.28
N THR A 229 -9.10 -40.09 2.16
CA THR A 229 -9.35 -41.53 2.13
C THR A 229 -8.36 -42.21 1.19
N PHE A 230 -7.85 -43.37 1.55
CA PHE A 230 -7.13 -44.25 0.64
C PHE A 230 -7.36 -45.71 1.01
N GLU A 231 -7.07 -46.61 0.09
CA GLU A 231 -7.08 -48.04 0.33
C GLU A 231 -5.65 -48.56 0.46
N ALA A 232 -5.37 -49.34 1.50
CA ALA A 232 -4.07 -49.99 1.71
C ALA A 232 -4.26 -51.37 2.37
N PRO A 233 -3.25 -52.26 2.25
CA PRO A 233 -3.25 -53.53 2.97
C PRO A 233 -3.38 -53.34 4.49
N ASP A 234 -3.94 -54.33 5.17
CA ASP A 234 -3.95 -54.38 6.64
C ASP A 234 -2.54 -54.66 7.18
N ASP A 235 -2.18 -53.98 8.28
CA ASP A 235 -0.84 -54.06 8.87
C ASP A 235 -0.48 -55.48 9.35
N PHE A 236 -1.47 -56.31 9.68
CA PHE A 236 -1.29 -57.68 10.19
C PHE A 236 -1.58 -58.75 9.14
N ASN A 237 -2.34 -58.42 8.09
CA ASN A 237 -2.61 -59.33 6.97
C ASN A 237 -2.66 -58.58 5.63
N LYS A 238 -1.54 -58.66 4.88
CA LYS A 238 -1.38 -57.99 3.58
C LYS A 238 -2.37 -58.46 2.49
N GLU A 239 -3.07 -59.58 2.67
CA GLU A 239 -4.11 -60.05 1.73
C GLU A 239 -5.44 -59.29 1.88
N ILE A 240 -5.67 -58.66 3.04
CA ILE A 240 -6.87 -57.88 3.31
C ILE A 240 -6.58 -56.42 2.97
N ARG A 241 -7.38 -55.82 2.10
CA ARG A 241 -7.34 -54.37 1.83
C ARG A 241 -8.41 -53.65 2.65
N ARG A 242 -8.04 -52.51 3.23
CA ARG A 242 -8.93 -51.67 4.03
C ARG A 242 -8.95 -50.26 3.50
N MET A 243 -10.12 -49.62 3.63
CA MET A 243 -10.25 -48.18 3.42
C MET A 243 -9.85 -47.45 4.71
N TRP A 244 -8.87 -46.58 4.60
CA TRP A 244 -8.37 -45.72 5.66
C TRP A 244 -8.92 -44.33 5.48
N THR A 245 -9.50 -43.76 6.53
CA THR A 245 -9.97 -42.37 6.55
C THR A 245 -9.17 -41.60 7.59
N GLY A 246 -8.66 -40.43 7.21
CA GLY A 246 -7.94 -39.51 8.09
C GLY A 246 -8.31 -38.07 7.79
N TYR A 247 -7.83 -37.17 8.65
CA TYR A 247 -7.96 -35.74 8.47
C TYR A 247 -6.58 -35.12 8.64
N GLU A 248 -6.25 -34.17 7.77
CA GLU A 248 -5.06 -33.36 7.89
C GLU A 248 -5.52 -31.93 8.19
N THR A 249 -4.91 -31.29 9.19
CA THR A 249 -5.08 -29.86 9.43
C THR A 249 -3.92 -29.10 8.81
N PHE A 250 -4.18 -27.89 8.32
CA PHE A 250 -3.16 -27.11 7.63
C PHE A 250 -3.43 -25.61 7.75
N SER A 251 -2.39 -24.82 7.50
CA SER A 251 -2.48 -23.39 7.19
C SER A 251 -1.93 -23.14 5.78
N VAL A 252 -2.18 -21.95 5.27
CA VAL A 252 -1.66 -21.46 3.99
C VAL A 252 -0.94 -20.15 4.27
N GLU A 253 0.28 -20.04 3.76
CA GLU A 253 0.95 -18.76 3.57
C GLU A 253 1.04 -18.51 2.07
N GLY A 254 1.15 -17.26 1.64
CA GLY A 254 1.24 -17.00 0.22
C GLY A 254 1.42 -15.54 -0.13
N LYS A 255 1.33 -15.28 -1.43
CA LYS A 255 1.38 -13.94 -2.01
C LYS A 255 0.09 -13.61 -2.74
N TYR A 256 -0.21 -12.34 -2.84
CA TYR A 256 -1.29 -11.83 -3.67
C TYR A 256 -0.83 -10.63 -4.49
N THR A 257 -1.49 -10.42 -5.62
CA THR A 257 -1.36 -9.22 -6.43
C THR A 257 -2.74 -8.67 -6.75
N VAL A 258 -2.82 -7.35 -6.89
CA VAL A 258 -4.05 -6.63 -7.26
C VAL A 258 -3.80 -5.92 -8.59
N ASP A 259 -4.59 -6.27 -9.60
CA ASP A 259 -4.63 -5.58 -10.90
C ASP A 259 -6.05 -5.05 -11.13
N GLY A 260 -6.26 -3.78 -10.81
CA GLY A 260 -7.57 -3.16 -10.76
C GLY A 260 -8.51 -3.90 -9.80
N ASP A 261 -9.56 -4.52 -10.35
CA ASP A 261 -10.55 -5.30 -9.60
C ASP A 261 -10.23 -6.80 -9.53
N ARG A 262 -9.07 -7.23 -10.05
CA ARG A 262 -8.67 -8.63 -10.05
C ARG A 262 -7.63 -8.88 -8.96
N VAL A 263 -7.93 -9.81 -8.07
CA VAL A 263 -6.97 -10.37 -7.11
C VAL A 263 -6.47 -11.70 -7.64
N VAL A 264 -5.16 -11.91 -7.62
CA VAL A 264 -4.51 -13.18 -7.93
C VAL A 264 -3.75 -13.65 -6.70
N VAL A 265 -3.91 -14.91 -6.34
CA VAL A 265 -3.31 -15.52 -5.15
C VAL A 265 -2.36 -16.64 -5.56
N GLU A 266 -1.21 -16.67 -4.91
CA GLU A 266 -0.24 -17.76 -4.96
C GLU A 266 -0.12 -18.36 -3.56
N MET A 267 -0.24 -19.68 -3.43
CA MET A 267 -0.05 -20.39 -2.17
C MET A 267 1.39 -20.89 -2.08
N ASN A 268 2.06 -20.62 -0.97
CA ASN A 268 3.30 -21.29 -0.60
C ASN A 268 2.95 -22.72 -0.21
N THR A 269 3.65 -23.68 -0.80
CA THR A 269 3.36 -25.11 -0.64
C THR A 269 4.33 -25.81 0.32
N TYR A 270 5.19 -25.04 1.00
CA TYR A 270 6.10 -25.52 2.03
C TYR A 270 5.35 -25.78 3.34
N GLY A 271 4.70 -26.93 3.42
CA GLY A 271 4.33 -27.52 4.71
C GLY A 271 5.60 -28.01 5.42
N SER A 272 5.87 -27.51 6.62
CA SER A 272 6.80 -28.12 7.57
C SER A 272 6.19 -29.43 8.07
N TYR A 273 6.76 -30.55 7.64
CA TYR A 273 6.29 -31.88 8.04
C TYR A 273 7.20 -32.41 9.17
N PHE A 274 6.69 -32.43 10.40
CA PHE A 274 7.24 -33.20 11.52
C PHE A 274 6.29 -34.32 11.91
#